data_AF-A0A350SVZ9-F1
#
_entry.id   AF-A0A350SVZ9-F1
#
_cell.length_a   1.000
_cell.length_b   1.000
_cell.length_c   1.000
_cell.angle_alpha   90.00
_cell.angle_beta   90.00
_cell.angle_gamma   90.00
#
_symmetry.space_group_name_H-M   'P 1'
#
loop_
_entity.id
_entity.type
_entity.pdbx_description
1 polymer ?
#
loop_
_entity_poly.entity_id
_entity_poly.type
_entity_poly.pdbx_seq_one_letter_code
_entity_poly.pdbx_strand_id
1 'polypeptide(L)' 'MATERKALPVINPTRCTGCGWCVGVCPPHVLSLETAPNWQKKSTLHDAAGCTGCAKCVVKCPFDAITMVRIPDPDDSR' A
#
# COMPACT_ATOMS: atom_id res chain seq x y z
N MET A 1 13.49 -11.46 -12.22
CA MET A 1 14.12 -10.26 -11.61
C MET A 1 13.63 -10.20 -10.18
N ALA A 2 14.55 -10.42 -9.24
CA ALA A 2 14.42 -10.50 -7.78
C ALA A 2 13.04 -10.21 -7.12
N THR A 3 12.30 -11.28 -6.79
CA THR A 3 11.33 -11.26 -5.68
C THR A 3 12.12 -11.34 -4.38
N GLU A 4 12.74 -10.23 -4.00
CA GLU A 4 13.25 -10.07 -2.63
C GLU A 4 12.04 -10.05 -1.69
N ARG A 5 12.06 -10.92 -0.68
CA ARG A 5 11.03 -11.06 0.37
C ARG A 5 10.87 -9.75 1.14
N LYS A 6 10.17 -8.80 0.55
CA LYS A 6 9.96 -7.45 1.07
C LYS A 6 8.62 -7.39 1.81
N ALA A 7 8.57 -6.57 2.85
CA ALA A 7 7.29 -6.29 3.49
C ALA A 7 6.47 -5.38 2.56
N LEU A 8 5.19 -5.71 2.39
CA LEU A 8 4.24 -4.94 1.61
C LEU A 8 3.34 -4.13 2.55
N PRO A 9 2.91 -2.92 2.13
CA PRO A 9 2.00 -2.10 2.91
C PRO A 9 0.58 -2.69 2.85
N VAL A 10 0.04 -3.05 4.00
CA VAL A 10 -1.39 -3.37 4.17
C VAL A 10 -2.11 -2.16 4.72
N ILE A 11 -3.16 -1.74 4.02
CA ILE A 11 -3.97 -0.58 4.38
C ILE A 11 -5.18 -1.05 5.17
N ASN A 12 -5.39 -0.46 6.34
CA ASN A 12 -6.56 -0.69 7.16
C ASN A 12 -7.72 0.21 6.69
N PRO A 13 -8.79 -0.34 6.09
CA PRO A 13 -9.89 0.46 5.56
C PRO A 13 -10.69 1.19 6.64
N THR A 14 -10.64 0.77 7.91
CA THR A 14 -11.34 1.47 8.99
C THR A 14 -10.63 2.75 9.41
N ARG A 15 -9.28 2.77 9.35
CA ARG A 15 -8.45 3.94 9.69
C ARG A 15 -8.15 4.83 8.49
N CYS A 16 -8.13 4.27 7.28
CA CYS A 16 -7.79 5.00 6.08
C CYS A 16 -8.88 6.02 5.74
N THR A 17 -8.53 7.29 5.64
CA THR A 17 -9.47 8.37 5.27
C THR A 17 -9.48 8.68 3.78
N GLY A 18 -8.61 8.04 2.99
CA GLY A 18 -8.47 8.33 1.56
C GLY A 18 -7.77 9.65 1.24
N CYS A 19 -6.99 10.18 2.18
CA CYS A 19 -6.28 11.46 2.06
C CYS A 19 -5.20 11.51 0.94
N GLY A 20 -4.72 10.37 0.45
CA GLY A 20 -3.80 10.31 -0.69
C GLY A 20 -2.32 10.62 -0.41
N TRP A 21 -1.93 10.95 0.82
CA TRP A 21 -0.52 11.21 1.17
C TRP A 21 0.42 10.06 0.83
N CYS A 22 -0.05 8.83 1.01
CA CYS A 22 0.68 7.62 0.69
C CYS A 22 0.97 7.48 -0.82
N VAL A 23 0.06 7.93 -1.68
CA VAL A 23 0.23 7.92 -3.14
C VAL A 23 1.30 8.94 -3.57
N GLY A 24 1.26 10.14 -2.99
CA GLY A 24 2.23 11.20 -3.31
C GLY A 24 3.65 10.93 -2.81
N VAL A 25 3.81 10.23 -1.69
CA VAL A 25 5.15 9.91 -1.13
C VAL A 25 5.78 8.66 -1.75
N CYS A 26 5.00 7.85 -2.48
CA CYS A 26 5.43 6.58 -3.04
C CYS A 26 6.24 6.81 -4.33
N PRO A 27 7.58 6.60 -4.33
CA PRO A 27 8.39 6.84 -5.53
C PRO A 27 7.99 5.97 -6.74
N PRO A 28 7.68 4.66 -6.59
CA PRO A 28 7.22 3.85 -7.72
C PRO A 28 5.71 4.02 -7.98
N HIS A 29 5.01 4.92 -7.27
CA HIS A 29 3.58 5.19 -7.47
C HIS A 29 2.66 3.95 -7.47
N VAL A 30 2.99 2.93 -6.66
CA VAL A 30 2.25 1.65 -6.62
C VAL A 30 0.94 1.68 -5.83
N LEU A 31 0.67 2.78 -5.13
CA LEU A 31 -0.54 2.99 -4.35
C LEU A 31 -1.51 3.86 -5.15
N SER A 32 -2.80 3.55 -5.10
CA SER A 32 -3.85 4.41 -5.64
C SER A 32 -4.97 4.60 -4.62
N LEU A 33 -5.93 5.46 -4.98
CA LEU A 33 -7.15 5.70 -4.23
C LEU A 33 -8.34 5.08 -4.97
N GLU A 34 -8.99 4.12 -4.34
CA GLU A 34 -10.22 3.52 -4.83
C GLU A 34 -11.41 3.99 -4.00
N THR A 35 -12.58 4.05 -4.63
CA THR A 35 -13.83 4.36 -3.95
C THR A 35 -14.39 3.07 -3.35
N ALA A 36 -14.40 2.98 -2.03
CA ALA A 36 -15.04 1.89 -1.32
C ALA A 36 -16.58 1.99 -1.41
N PRO A 37 -17.32 0.88 -1.23
CA PRO A 37 -18.78 0.84 -1.36
C PRO A 37 -19.54 1.78 -0.41
N ASN A 38 -18.88 2.26 0.64
CA ASN A 38 -19.40 3.27 1.57
C ASN A 38 -19.16 4.72 1.11
N TRP A 39 -18.89 4.96 -0.18
CA TRP A 39 -18.57 6.26 -0.76
C TRP A 39 -17.33 6.94 -0.19
N GLN A 40 -16.49 6.20 0.56
CA GLN A 40 -15.24 6.72 1.09
C GLN A 40 -14.10 6.33 0.17
N LYS A 41 -13.18 7.27 -0.09
CA LYS A 41 -11.93 6.95 -0.76
C LYS A 41 -11.05 6.16 0.21
N LYS A 42 -10.42 5.09 -0.27
CA LYS A 42 -9.46 4.28 0.49
C LYS A 42 -8.23 4.09 -0.36
N SER A 43 -7.07 4.10 0.30
CA SER A 43 -5.84 3.73 -0.40
C SER A 43 -5.80 2.22 -0.57
N THR A 44 -5.32 1.78 -1.72
CA THR A 44 -5.08 0.38 -2.04
C THR A 44 -3.73 0.25 -2.75
N LEU A 45 -3.12 -0.93 -2.63
CA LEU A 45 -1.90 -1.28 -3.33
C LEU A 45 -2.29 -1.96 -4.64
N HIS A 46 -2.11 -1.27 -5.77
CA HIS A 46 -2.42 -1.84 -7.08
C HIS A 46 -1.23 -2.61 -7.67
N ASP A 47 0.00 -2.25 -7.31
CA ASP A 47 1.21 -2.91 -7.81
C ASP A 47 2.13 -3.35 -6.66
N ALA A 48 1.92 -4.59 -6.21
CA ALA A 48 2.79 -5.19 -5.20
C ALA A 48 4.20 -5.49 -5.75
N ALA A 49 4.31 -5.80 -7.05
CA ALA A 49 5.58 -6.16 -7.68
C ALA A 49 6.54 -4.97 -7.71
N GLY A 50 6.05 -3.78 -8.09
CA GLY A 50 6.81 -2.53 -8.09
C GLY A 50 7.09 -1.95 -6.70
N CYS A 51 6.47 -2.46 -5.64
CA CYS A 51 6.71 -1.98 -4.28
C CYS A 51 8.15 -2.30 -3.86
N THR A 52 8.89 -1.33 -3.33
CA THR A 52 10.27 -1.54 -2.87
C THR A 52 10.36 -1.88 -1.37
N GLY A 53 9.24 -1.86 -0.65
CA GLY A 53 9.23 -2.07 0.81
C GLY A 53 9.83 -0.90 1.61
N CYS A 54 10.00 0.29 1.02
CA CYS A 54 10.66 1.44 1.65
C CYS A 54 9.93 2.06 2.85
N ALA A 55 8.71 1.61 3.18
CA ALA A 55 7.90 2.04 4.32
C ALA A 55 7.56 3.56 4.43
N LYS A 56 7.87 4.37 3.41
CA LYS A 56 7.58 5.83 3.41
C LYS A 56 6.08 6.13 3.55
N CYS A 57 5.22 5.28 2.98
CA CYS A 57 3.78 5.42 3.08
C CYS A 57 3.26 5.34 4.53
N VAL A 58 3.85 4.47 5.36
CA VAL A 58 3.52 4.36 6.79
C VAL A 58 3.92 5.62 7.52
N VAL A 59 5.18 6.05 7.36
CA VAL A 59 5.73 7.24 8.03
C VAL A 59 4.94 8.50 7.69
N LYS A 60 4.45 8.62 6.44
CA LYS A 60 3.70 9.79 5.99
C LYS A 60 2.21 9.74 6.32
N CYS A 61 1.68 8.59 6.73
CA CYS A 61 0.25 8.46 7.02
C CYS A 61 -0.07 9.09 8.40
N PRO A 62 -0.82 10.20 8.46
CA PRO A 62 -1.13 10.85 9.74
C PRO A 62 -2.15 10.06 10.57
N PHE A 63 -2.84 9.09 9.97
CA PHE A 63 -3.84 8.25 10.61
C PHE A 63 -3.30 6.88 11.01
N ASP A 64 -2.02 6.60 10.72
CA ASP A 64 -1.37 5.32 10.97
C ASP A 64 -2.22 4.15 10.42
N ALA A 65 -2.75 4.35 9.21
CA ALA A 65 -3.67 3.42 8.55
C ALA A 65 -2.95 2.36 7.72
N ILE A 66 -1.62 2.36 7.69
CA ILE A 66 -0.81 1.50 6.83
C ILE A 66 0.19 0.75 7.71
N THR A 67 0.29 -0.56 7.53
CA THR A 67 1.23 -1.41 8.28
C THR A 67 2.05 -2.26 7.31
N MET A 68 3.35 -2.38 7.55
CA MET A 68 4.23 -3.22 6.74
C MET A 68 4.14 -4.68 7.21
N VAL A 69 3.67 -5.58 6.36
CA VAL A 69 3.60 -7.02 6.65
C VAL A 69 4.29 -7.81 5.55
N ARG A 70 4.90 -8.93 5.92
CA ARG A 70 5.48 -9.86 4.93
C ARG A 70 4.34 -10.70 4.38
N ILE A 71 3.92 -10.40 3.15
CA ILE A 71 2.94 -11.19 2.43
C ILE A 71 3.72 -12.05 1.44
N PRO A 72 3.52 -13.38 1.41
CA PRO A 72 3.98 -14.18 0.28
C PRO A 72 3.23 -13.70 -0.97
N ASP A 73 3.96 -13.30 -2.00
CA ASP A 73 3.37 -12.81 -3.25
C ASP A 73 2.43 -13.89 -3.85
N PRO A 74 1.20 -13.55 -4.27
CA PRO A 74 0.29 -14.50 -4.93
C PRO A 74 0.73 -14.84 -6.39
N ASP A 75 1.70 -14.10 -6.93
CA ASP A 75 2.36 -14.36 -8.22
C ASP A 75 3.58 -15.30 -8.06
N ASP A 76 3.54 -16.21 -7.08
CA ASP A 76 4.46 -17.36 -6.99
C ASP A 76 3.81 -18.62 -7.57
N SER A 77 2.92 -18.45 -8.55
CA SER A 77 2.35 -19.57 -9.32
C SER A 77 3.20 -19.82 -10.57
N ARG A 78 4.39 -20.38 -10.37
CA ARG A 78 5.22 -20.96 -11.43
C ARG A 78 4.85 -22.42 -11.69
#